data_AF-A0A1H6HIS0-F1
#
_entry.id   AF-A0A1H6HIS0-F1
#
_cell.length_a   1.000
_cell.length_b   1.000
_cell.length_c   1.000
_cell.angle_alpha   90.00
_cell.angle_beta   90.00
_cell.angle_gamma   90.00
#
_symmetry.space_group_name_H-M   'P 1'
#
loop_
_entity.id
_entity.type
_entity.pdbx_description
1 polymer ?
#
loop_
_entity_poly.entity_id
_entity_poly.type
_entity_poly.pdbx_seq_one_letter_code
_entity_poly.pdbx_strand_id
1 'polypeptide(L)'
;MKKLTVPRFFITVLMVLIGFTLSSCNDNEGPEIPPVKMENLPGNYKGKLIIVQGNSKREGVKEFKVKKDTISFAEFPIEEIVKTVVKNPAKAEQALKSMAKVKYDLKYAAVINTANNVIELTLTPKTMELQIPVDGVNKKTVVEFVSKQKGYYVGLDQSLRYALTAEKITVDGTLVTPYEVIDYNFPFCIKN
;
A
#
# COMPACT_ATOMS: atom_id res chain seq x y z
N MET A 1 -66.46 17.16 -12.86
CA MET A 1 -65.60 16.78 -11.72
C MET A 1 -66.18 15.52 -11.07
N LYS A 2 -65.59 14.34 -11.30
CA LYS A 2 -66.05 13.07 -10.68
C LYS A 2 -65.37 12.93 -9.32
N LYS A 3 -66.14 12.89 -8.23
CA LYS A 3 -65.63 12.57 -6.89
C LYS A 3 -65.22 11.09 -6.87
N LEU A 4 -63.93 10.82 -6.68
CA LEU A 4 -63.47 9.47 -6.34
C LEU A 4 -63.78 9.22 -4.87
N THR A 5 -64.83 8.45 -4.60
CA THR A 5 -65.10 7.90 -3.27
C THR A 5 -64.38 6.56 -3.18
N VAL A 6 -63.22 6.53 -2.52
CA VAL A 6 -62.50 5.27 -2.25
C VAL A 6 -63.34 4.44 -1.27
N PRO A 7 -63.77 3.21 -1.62
CA PRO A 7 -64.54 2.36 -0.72
C PRO A 7 -63.68 1.99 0.49
N ARG A 8 -64.21 2.20 1.72
CA ARG A 8 -63.53 1.93 3.00
C ARG A 8 -62.91 0.53 3.11
N PHE A 9 -63.41 -0.45 2.34
CA PHE A 9 -62.89 -1.82 2.32
C PHE A 9 -61.48 -1.93 1.71
N PHE A 10 -61.11 -1.06 0.76
CA PHE A 10 -59.76 -1.05 0.17
C PHE A 10 -58.69 -0.53 1.14
N ILE A 11 -59.07 0.29 2.12
CA ILE A 11 -58.16 0.81 3.15
C ILE A 11 -57.81 -0.30 4.16
N THR A 12 -58.76 -1.18 4.46
CA THR A 12 -58.56 -2.27 5.42
C THR A 12 -57.63 -3.37 4.89
N VAL A 13 -57.65 -3.65 3.59
CA VAL A 13 -56.76 -4.64 2.94
C VAL A 13 -55.31 -4.17 2.89
N LEU A 14 -55.07 -2.85 2.76
CA LEU A 14 -53.72 -2.29 2.72
C LEU A 14 -53.01 -2.34 4.08
N MET A 15 -53.74 -2.28 5.20
CA MET A 15 -53.15 -2.39 6.54
C MET A 15 -52.74 -3.81 6.94
N VAL A 16 -53.38 -4.85 6.39
CA VAL A 16 -53.09 -6.25 6.74
C VAL A 16 -51.82 -6.76 6.03
N LEU A 17 -51.47 -6.20 4.86
CA LEU A 17 -50.26 -6.56 4.11
C LEU A 17 -48.96 -5.97 4.68
N ILE A 18 -49.06 -5.00 5.60
CA ILE A 18 -47.89 -4.42 6.31
C ILE A 18 -47.46 -5.34 7.48
N GLY A 19 -48.28 -6.34 7.83
CA GLY A 19 -48.00 -7.31 8.89
C GLY A 19 -47.09 -8.48 8.49
N PHE A 20 -46.71 -8.63 7.22
CA PHE A 20 -45.66 -9.56 6.81
C PHE A 20 -44.30 -8.95 7.12
N THR A 21 -43.96 -9.00 8.41
CA THR A 21 -42.63 -9.25 8.96
C THR A 21 -41.49 -8.99 7.98
N LEU A 22 -41.01 -7.75 7.95
CA LEU A 22 -39.57 -7.52 7.90
C LEU A 22 -38.97 -8.12 9.17
N SER A 23 -38.89 -9.45 9.22
CA SER A 23 -37.87 -10.12 10.00
C SER A 23 -36.55 -9.74 9.34
N SER A 24 -36.07 -8.52 9.62
CA SER A 24 -34.64 -8.29 9.61
C SER A 24 -34.11 -9.38 10.52
N CYS A 25 -33.43 -10.39 9.96
CA CYS A 25 -32.68 -11.33 10.76
C CYS A 25 -31.77 -10.48 11.63
N ASN A 26 -32.18 -10.26 12.87
CA ASN A 26 -31.40 -9.64 13.91
C ASN A 26 -30.42 -10.69 14.42
N ASP A 27 -29.70 -11.34 13.49
CA ASP A 27 -28.45 -12.00 13.79
C ASP A 27 -27.48 -10.85 14.02
N ASN A 28 -27.57 -10.28 15.23
CA ASN A 28 -26.66 -9.27 15.77
C ASN A 28 -25.21 -9.79 15.87
N GLU A 29 -24.97 -11.02 15.42
CA GLU A 29 -23.66 -11.61 15.24
C GLU A 29 -23.23 -11.37 13.79
N GLY A 30 -22.90 -10.12 13.48
CA GLY A 30 -22.00 -9.85 12.36
C GLY A 30 -20.75 -10.72 12.51
N PRO A 31 -20.07 -11.08 11.41
CA PRO A 31 -18.95 -12.02 11.44
C PRO A 31 -17.94 -11.60 12.52
N GLU A 32 -17.70 -12.50 13.48
CA GLU A 32 -16.76 -12.25 14.57
C GLU A 32 -15.36 -12.07 13.97
N ILE A 33 -14.82 -10.86 14.06
CA ILE A 33 -13.48 -10.56 13.53
C ILE A 33 -12.47 -11.07 14.55
N PRO A 34 -11.67 -12.10 14.23
CA PRO A 34 -10.72 -12.63 15.18
C PRO A 34 -9.69 -11.54 15.56
N PRO A 35 -9.24 -11.52 16.82
CA PRO A 35 -8.22 -10.58 17.25
C PRO A 35 -6.89 -10.87 16.54
N VAL A 36 -6.19 -9.81 16.15
CA VAL A 36 -4.86 -9.91 15.54
C VAL A 36 -3.87 -10.52 16.53
N LYS A 37 -3.01 -11.41 16.02
CA LYS A 37 -1.88 -11.98 16.74
C LYS A 37 -0.59 -11.71 15.96
N MET A 38 0.55 -11.67 16.64
CA MET A 38 1.84 -11.38 15.98
C MET A 38 2.16 -12.39 14.87
N GLU A 39 1.70 -13.63 15.02
CA GLU A 39 1.87 -14.71 14.06
C GLU A 39 1.11 -14.45 12.75
N ASN A 40 0.11 -13.56 12.77
CA ASN A 40 -0.64 -13.17 11.58
C ASN A 40 0.16 -12.25 10.66
N LEU A 41 1.30 -11.70 11.08
CA LEU A 41 2.09 -10.76 10.28
C LEU A 41 3.12 -11.42 9.32
N PRO A 42 3.93 -12.42 9.74
CA PRO A 42 4.89 -13.04 8.82
C PRO A 42 4.24 -13.83 7.68
N GLY A 43 4.77 -13.73 6.47
CA GLY A 43 4.22 -14.42 5.29
C GLY A 43 4.76 -13.88 3.96
N ASN A 44 4.31 -14.46 2.85
CA ASN A 44 4.54 -13.90 1.52
C ASN A 44 3.35 -13.01 1.18
N TYR A 45 3.60 -11.82 0.63
CA TYR A 45 2.57 -10.83 0.36
C TYR A 45 2.60 -10.43 -1.11
N LYS A 46 1.40 -10.14 -1.62
CA LYS A 46 1.18 -9.46 -2.90
C LYS A 46 0.51 -8.12 -2.60
N GLY A 47 1.27 -7.05 -2.80
CA GLY A 47 0.86 -5.68 -2.48
C GLY A 47 0.50 -4.88 -3.71
N LYS A 48 -0.62 -4.15 -3.64
CA LYS A 48 -0.84 -3.03 -4.54
C LYS A 48 0.22 -1.97 -4.22
N LEU A 49 0.96 -1.55 -5.23
CA LEU A 49 1.97 -0.51 -5.14
C LEU A 49 1.50 0.70 -5.95
N ILE A 50 1.56 1.88 -5.34
CA ILE A 50 1.31 3.16 -5.98
C ILE A 50 2.56 4.01 -5.79
N ILE A 51 3.24 4.34 -6.88
CA ILE A 51 4.40 5.22 -6.89
C ILE A 51 3.95 6.60 -7.37
N VAL A 52 4.26 7.64 -6.59
CA VAL A 52 3.96 9.03 -6.92
C VAL A 52 5.27 9.82 -6.96
N GLN A 53 5.46 10.60 -8.01
CA GLN A 53 6.58 11.54 -8.14
C GLN A 53 6.10 12.77 -8.90
N GLY A 54 5.99 13.90 -8.19
CA GLY A 54 5.40 15.12 -8.75
C GLY A 54 3.98 14.87 -9.31
N ASN A 55 3.79 15.15 -10.59
CA ASN A 55 2.51 14.90 -11.29
C ASN A 55 2.40 13.48 -11.87
N SER A 56 3.44 12.66 -11.74
CA SER A 56 3.43 11.28 -12.23
C SER A 56 2.87 10.33 -11.17
N LYS A 57 2.03 9.40 -11.61
CA LYS A 57 1.49 8.32 -10.79
C LYS A 57 1.55 7.02 -11.57
N ARG A 58 2.15 6.00 -10.96
CA ARG A 58 2.18 4.63 -11.48
C ARG A 58 1.58 3.68 -10.47
N GLU A 59 0.75 2.75 -10.93
CA GLU A 59 0.25 1.65 -10.12
C GLU A 59 0.81 0.33 -10.61
N GLY A 60 1.00 -0.61 -9.70
CA GLY A 60 1.45 -1.94 -10.01
C GLY A 60 1.19 -2.90 -8.87
N VAL A 61 1.68 -4.12 -9.03
CA VAL A 61 1.62 -5.14 -7.99
C VAL A 61 3.02 -5.60 -7.69
N LYS A 62 3.35 -5.73 -6.40
CA LYS A 62 4.68 -6.12 -5.96
C LYS A 62 4.62 -7.22 -4.92
N GLU A 63 5.47 -8.22 -5.11
CA GLU A 63 5.61 -9.33 -4.19
C GLU A 63 6.77 -9.07 -3.23
N PHE A 64 6.55 -9.38 -1.96
CA PHE A 64 7.55 -9.24 -0.90
C PHE A 64 7.28 -10.24 0.21
N LYS A 65 8.28 -10.47 1.06
CA LYS A 65 8.18 -11.40 2.19
C LYS A 65 8.30 -10.65 3.51
N VAL A 66 7.34 -10.85 4.40
CA VAL A 66 7.37 -10.32 5.75
C VAL A 66 7.90 -11.40 6.68
N LYS A 67 8.99 -11.09 7.37
CA LYS A 67 9.57 -11.86 8.47
C LYS A 67 9.18 -11.20 9.80
N LYS A 68 9.68 -11.70 10.93
CA LYS A 68 9.39 -11.17 12.27
C LYS A 68 9.66 -9.67 12.45
N ASP A 69 10.70 -9.13 11.79
CA ASP A 69 11.20 -7.76 11.98
C ASP A 69 11.59 -7.07 10.67
N THR A 70 11.32 -7.71 9.53
CA THR A 70 11.84 -7.28 8.21
C THR A 70 10.81 -7.53 7.12
N ILE A 71 10.60 -6.53 6.25
CA ILE A 71 9.93 -6.66 4.96
C ILE A 71 11.02 -6.77 3.88
N SER A 72 11.10 -7.92 3.22
CA SER A 72 12.13 -8.25 2.23
C SER A 72 11.57 -8.23 0.81
N PHE A 73 12.15 -7.39 -0.04
CA PHE A 73 11.92 -7.34 -1.48
C PHE A 73 13.05 -8.07 -2.20
N ALA A 74 12.70 -9.05 -3.02
CA ALA A 74 13.66 -9.70 -3.92
C ALA A 74 14.04 -8.79 -5.10
N GLU A 75 13.13 -7.91 -5.50
CA GLU A 75 13.29 -6.95 -6.58
C GLU A 75 12.53 -5.68 -6.20
N PHE A 76 13.21 -4.62 -5.78
CA PHE A 76 12.61 -3.35 -5.39
C PHE A 76 12.37 -2.46 -6.63
N PRO A 77 11.25 -1.71 -6.70
CA PRO A 77 10.96 -0.82 -7.82
C PRO A 77 11.89 0.40 -7.83
N ILE A 78 12.89 0.40 -8.73
CA ILE A 78 13.90 1.48 -8.85
C ILE A 78 13.72 2.37 -10.09
N GLU A 79 12.66 2.17 -10.88
CA GLU A 79 12.51 2.86 -12.17
C GLU A 79 12.48 4.39 -12.03
N GLU A 80 11.72 4.92 -11.07
CA GLU A 80 11.63 6.36 -10.78
C GLU A 80 12.96 6.93 -10.29
N ILE A 81 13.73 6.14 -9.52
CA ILE A 81 15.08 6.51 -9.09
C ILE A 81 16.01 6.62 -10.31
N VAL A 82 15.99 5.63 -11.21
CA VAL A 82 16.79 5.65 -12.43
C VAL A 82 16.42 6.82 -13.34
N LYS A 83 15.11 7.09 -13.53
CA LYS A 83 14.64 8.26 -14.32
C LYS A 83 15.00 9.60 -13.66
N THR A 84 15.13 9.63 -12.34
CA THR A 84 15.61 10.82 -11.64
C THR A 84 17.08 11.12 -11.97
N VAL A 85 17.91 10.08 -12.06
CA VAL A 85 19.35 10.20 -12.36
C VAL A 85 19.61 10.36 -13.86
N VAL A 86 18.91 9.60 -14.71
CA VAL A 86 19.05 9.61 -16.17
C VAL A 86 17.84 10.30 -16.78
N LYS A 87 17.99 11.59 -17.13
CA LYS A 87 16.88 12.42 -17.63
C LYS A 87 16.39 12.02 -19.04
N ASN A 88 17.24 11.40 -19.85
CA ASN A 88 16.85 10.93 -21.17
C ASN A 88 16.08 9.60 -21.03
N PRO A 89 14.80 9.51 -21.46
CA PRO A 89 13.97 8.32 -21.26
C PRO A 89 14.54 7.05 -21.89
N ALA A 90 15.06 7.14 -23.12
CA ALA A 90 15.63 5.98 -23.82
C ALA A 90 16.88 5.44 -23.10
N LYS A 91 17.73 6.36 -22.62
CA LYS A 91 18.92 5.98 -21.83
C LYS A 91 18.54 5.43 -20.45
N ALA A 92 17.49 5.96 -19.82
CA ALA A 92 17.00 5.47 -18.53
C ALA A 92 16.47 4.04 -18.63
N GLU A 93 15.71 3.72 -19.69
CA GLU A 93 15.25 2.36 -19.95
C GLU A 93 16.41 1.39 -20.23
N GLN A 94 17.39 1.83 -21.01
CA GLN A 94 18.60 1.05 -21.27
C GLN A 94 19.36 0.77 -19.96
N ALA A 95 19.53 1.80 -19.12
CA ALA A 95 20.16 1.66 -17.82
C ALA A 95 19.40 0.64 -16.94
N LEU A 96 18.08 0.78 -16.82
CA LEU A 96 17.24 -0.12 -16.03
C LEU A 96 17.36 -1.58 -16.48
N LYS A 97 17.37 -1.83 -17.79
CA LYS A 97 17.51 -3.19 -18.36
C LYS A 97 18.88 -3.82 -18.09
N SER A 98 19.93 -3.00 -17.99
CA SER A 98 21.28 -3.46 -17.68
C SER A 98 21.53 -3.70 -16.19
N MET A 99 20.68 -3.13 -15.32
CA MET A 99 20.82 -3.28 -13.88
C MET A 99 20.28 -4.64 -13.42
N ALA A 100 21.03 -5.29 -12.51
CA ALA A 100 20.55 -6.47 -11.83
C ALA A 100 19.37 -6.13 -10.91
N LYS A 101 18.54 -7.14 -10.62
CA LYS A 101 17.44 -7.02 -9.64
C LYS A 101 17.98 -6.54 -8.30
N VAL A 102 17.43 -5.44 -7.80
CA VAL A 102 17.85 -4.83 -6.54
C VAL A 102 17.05 -5.42 -5.40
N LYS A 103 17.72 -6.06 -4.43
CA LYS A 103 17.09 -6.51 -3.19
C LYS A 103 17.00 -5.36 -2.20
N TYR A 104 15.93 -5.30 -1.42
CA TYR A 104 15.81 -4.32 -0.34
C TYR A 104 15.14 -4.93 0.88
N ASP A 105 15.76 -4.72 2.04
CA ASP A 105 15.23 -5.16 3.34
C ASP A 105 14.87 -3.92 4.16
N LEU A 106 13.60 -3.82 4.52
CA LEU A 106 13.03 -2.75 5.33
C LEU A 106 12.77 -3.29 6.75
N LYS A 107 13.52 -2.77 7.72
CA LYS A 107 13.36 -3.15 9.13
C LYS A 107 12.13 -2.49 9.73
N TYR A 108 11.52 -3.16 10.70
CA TYR A 108 10.41 -2.60 11.46
C TYR A 108 10.32 -3.17 12.88
N ALA A 109 9.73 -2.38 13.78
CA ALA A 109 9.23 -2.83 15.08
C ALA A 109 7.71 -2.93 15.03
N ALA A 110 7.13 -3.99 15.59
CA ALA A 110 5.68 -4.22 15.61
C ALA A 110 5.11 -4.24 17.03
N VAL A 111 3.93 -3.64 17.21
CA VAL A 111 3.19 -3.62 18.48
C VAL A 111 1.71 -3.94 18.19
N ILE A 112 1.11 -4.85 18.95
CA ILE A 112 -0.32 -5.12 18.86
C ILE A 112 -1.09 -3.98 19.53
N ASN A 113 -2.05 -3.41 18.81
CA ASN A 113 -3.06 -2.50 19.33
C ASN A 113 -4.40 -3.26 19.37
N THR A 114 -4.73 -3.80 20.54
CA THR A 114 -5.95 -4.59 20.74
C THR A 114 -7.22 -3.75 20.62
N ALA A 115 -7.18 -2.47 21.00
CA ALA A 115 -8.32 -1.57 20.94
C ALA A 115 -8.82 -1.35 19.51
N ASN A 116 -7.89 -1.29 18.55
CA ASN A 116 -8.20 -1.08 17.14
C ASN A 116 -8.15 -2.38 16.31
N ASN A 117 -7.84 -3.52 16.94
CA ASN A 117 -7.60 -4.80 16.26
C ASN A 117 -6.59 -4.70 15.11
N VAL A 118 -5.45 -4.02 15.36
CA VAL A 118 -4.37 -3.84 14.37
C VAL A 118 -3.00 -4.14 14.98
N ILE A 119 -2.03 -4.46 14.13
CA ILE A 119 -0.61 -4.44 14.49
C ILE A 119 -0.01 -3.18 13.89
N GLU A 120 0.55 -2.33 14.72
CA GLU A 120 1.23 -1.11 14.30
C GLU A 120 2.69 -1.41 14.00
N LEU A 121 3.19 -0.95 12.86
CA LEU A 121 4.58 -1.13 12.43
C LEU A 121 5.29 0.24 12.42
N THR A 122 6.37 0.34 13.17
CA THR A 122 7.30 1.48 13.07
C THR A 122 8.44 1.07 12.14
N LEU A 123 8.48 1.66 10.95
CA LEU A 123 9.46 1.32 9.91
C LEU A 123 10.79 2.04 10.16
N THR A 124 11.89 1.36 9.87
CA THR A 124 13.25 1.92 9.94
C THR A 124 13.96 1.64 8.61
N PRO A 125 13.71 2.49 7.59
CA PRO A 125 14.34 2.35 6.30
C PRO A 125 15.85 2.52 6.40
N LYS A 126 16.58 1.73 5.61
CA LYS A 126 18.02 1.94 5.39
C LYS A 126 18.25 2.69 4.09
N THR A 127 19.39 3.37 4.00
CA THR A 127 19.86 3.94 2.75
C THR A 127 20.09 2.83 1.71
N MET A 128 19.84 3.16 0.45
CA MET A 128 20.09 2.26 -0.67
C MET A 128 21.19 2.85 -1.55
N GLU A 129 22.21 2.05 -1.84
CA GLU A 129 23.23 2.41 -2.82
C GLU A 129 23.00 1.64 -4.14
N LEU A 130 23.06 2.37 -5.25
CA LEU A 130 22.90 1.86 -6.60
C LEU A 130 24.08 2.29 -7.46
N GLN A 131 24.45 1.44 -8.43
CA GLN A 131 25.36 1.78 -9.50
C GLN A 131 24.53 1.95 -10.77
N ILE A 132 24.23 3.19 -11.14
CA ILE A 132 23.37 3.51 -12.28
C ILE A 132 24.26 3.85 -13.47
N PRO A 133 24.20 3.09 -14.59
CA PRO A 133 24.99 3.41 -15.77
C PRO A 133 24.41 4.65 -16.46
N VAL A 134 25.27 5.66 -16.64
CA VAL A 134 24.97 6.91 -17.34
C VAL A 134 26.03 7.10 -18.40
N ASP A 135 25.65 6.99 -19.67
CA ASP A 135 26.56 7.15 -20.83
C ASP A 135 27.81 6.26 -20.74
N GLY A 136 27.63 5.01 -20.28
CA GLY A 136 28.70 4.02 -20.15
C GLY A 136 29.52 4.12 -18.86
N VAL A 137 29.26 5.12 -18.01
CA VAL A 137 29.92 5.29 -16.70
C VAL A 137 28.95 4.96 -15.57
N ASN A 138 29.35 4.08 -14.65
CA ASN A 138 28.55 3.79 -13.46
C ASN A 138 28.64 4.95 -12.47
N LYS A 139 27.48 5.52 -12.14
CA LYS A 139 27.33 6.60 -11.17
C LYS A 139 26.85 6.06 -9.84
N LYS A 140 27.56 6.38 -8.76
CA LYS A 140 27.17 5.97 -7.41
C LYS A 140 25.96 6.80 -6.99
N THR A 141 24.81 6.16 -6.89
CA THR A 141 23.56 6.81 -6.47
C THR A 141 23.21 6.33 -5.06
N VAL A 142 23.02 7.26 -4.14
CA VAL A 142 22.57 6.96 -2.77
C VAL A 142 21.18 7.53 -2.57
N VAL A 143 20.25 6.69 -2.14
CA VAL A 143 18.85 7.03 -1.87
C VAL A 143 18.60 6.94 -0.38
N GLU A 144 18.16 8.05 0.22
CA GLU A 144 17.74 8.11 1.62
C GLU A 144 16.23 7.95 1.67
N PHE A 145 15.78 6.90 2.34
CA PHE A 145 14.37 6.61 2.54
C PHE A 145 13.92 7.03 3.93
N VAL A 146 12.69 7.54 4.02
CA VAL A 146 12.02 7.86 5.27
C VAL A 146 10.64 7.21 5.29
N SER A 147 10.11 7.00 6.49
CA SER A 147 8.71 6.60 6.68
C SER A 147 8.02 7.63 7.54
N LYS A 148 7.12 8.40 6.91
CA LYS A 148 6.41 9.51 7.57
C LYS A 148 5.23 9.06 8.43
N GLN A 149 4.78 7.82 8.24
CA GLN A 149 3.63 7.24 8.92
C GLN A 149 3.92 5.80 9.34
N LYS A 150 3.26 5.35 10.40
CA LYS A 150 3.28 3.94 10.79
C LYS A 150 2.66 3.07 9.69
N GLY A 151 3.16 1.85 9.58
CA GLY A 151 2.46 0.77 8.88
C GLY A 151 1.42 0.11 9.78
N TYR A 152 0.47 -0.60 9.18
CA TYR A 152 -0.60 -1.29 9.89
C TYR A 152 -0.88 -2.64 9.25
N TYR A 153 -0.98 -3.68 10.06
CA TYR A 153 -1.67 -4.91 9.69
C TYR A 153 -3.06 -4.90 10.31
N VAL A 154 -4.09 -4.91 9.47
CA VAL A 154 -5.47 -4.69 9.88
C VAL A 154 -6.20 -6.03 10.04
N GLY A 155 -6.75 -6.30 11.23
CA GLY A 155 -7.43 -7.57 11.50
C GLY A 155 -8.68 -7.81 10.67
N LEU A 156 -9.44 -6.74 10.40
CA LEU A 156 -10.71 -6.79 9.65
C LEU A 156 -10.57 -7.41 8.27
N ASP A 157 -9.56 -7.02 7.51
CA ASP A 157 -9.35 -7.46 6.11
C ASP A 157 -8.03 -8.20 5.90
N GLN A 158 -7.29 -8.45 6.98
CA GLN A 158 -5.99 -9.12 6.99
C GLN A 158 -4.97 -8.48 6.04
N SER A 159 -5.09 -7.18 5.78
CA SER A 159 -4.22 -6.44 4.90
C SER A 159 -3.06 -5.79 5.64
N LEU A 160 -1.87 -5.83 5.05
CA LEU A 160 -0.73 -5.02 5.44
C LEU A 160 -0.71 -3.72 4.62
N ARG A 161 -0.54 -2.59 5.31
CA ARG A 161 -0.54 -1.24 4.74
C ARG A 161 0.64 -0.45 5.24
N TYR A 162 1.39 0.20 4.36
CA TYR A 162 2.52 1.05 4.74
C TYR A 162 2.93 1.98 3.60
N ALA A 163 3.82 2.92 3.89
CA ALA A 163 4.44 3.76 2.88
C ALA A 163 5.92 4.01 3.18
N LEU A 164 6.66 4.25 2.12
CA LEU A 164 8.07 4.59 2.12
C LEU A 164 8.30 5.76 1.17
N THR A 165 9.08 6.74 1.58
CA THR A 165 9.38 7.93 0.78
C THR A 165 10.87 7.96 0.49
N ALA A 166 11.29 7.99 -0.78
CA ALA A 166 12.65 8.39 -1.13
C ALA A 166 12.72 9.92 -1.03
N GLU A 167 13.26 10.41 0.07
CA GLU A 167 13.24 11.85 0.38
C GLU A 167 14.42 12.58 -0.25
N LYS A 168 15.54 11.87 -0.44
CA LYS A 168 16.77 12.47 -0.93
C LYS A 168 17.55 11.49 -1.78
N ILE A 169 18.11 12.00 -2.89
CA ILE A 169 18.98 11.25 -3.79
C ILE A 169 20.25 12.05 -4.03
N THR A 170 21.40 11.39 -3.89
CA THR A 170 22.71 11.94 -4.27
C THR A 170 23.35 11.08 -5.35
N VAL A 171 24.03 11.72 -6.31
CA VAL A 171 24.78 11.08 -7.39
C VAL A 171 26.24 11.51 -7.28
N ASP A 172 27.14 10.55 -7.13
CA ASP A 172 28.57 10.79 -6.86
C ASP A 172 28.81 11.81 -5.72
N GLY A 173 27.98 11.74 -4.67
CA GLY A 173 28.01 12.64 -3.52
C GLY A 173 27.34 14.01 -3.75
N THR A 174 26.91 14.32 -4.97
CA THR A 174 26.20 15.58 -5.29
C THR A 174 24.70 15.39 -5.12
N LEU A 175 24.05 16.28 -4.37
CA LEU A 175 22.60 16.26 -4.19
C LEU A 175 21.88 16.56 -5.51
N VAL A 176 20.90 15.73 -5.88
CA VAL A 176 20.03 16.00 -7.03
C VAL A 176 19.13 17.18 -6.69
N THR A 177 19.22 18.27 -7.46
CA THR A 177 18.35 19.45 -7.33
C THR A 177 18.00 20.03 -8.72
N PRO A 178 16.74 20.42 -8.97
CA PRO A 178 15.55 20.14 -8.14
C PRO A 178 15.22 18.65 -8.10
N TYR A 179 14.65 18.19 -6.97
CA TYR A 179 14.24 16.80 -6.79
C TYR A 179 12.74 16.72 -6.44
N GLU A 180 12.01 15.95 -7.23
CA GLU A 180 10.65 15.53 -6.89
C GLU A 180 10.73 14.23 -6.10
N VAL A 181 10.29 14.32 -4.84
CA VAL A 181 10.22 13.19 -3.90
C VAL A 181 9.43 12.02 -4.52
N ILE A 182 9.90 10.80 -4.28
CA ILE A 182 9.23 9.58 -4.75
C ILE A 182 8.56 8.88 -3.57
N ASP A 183 7.24 8.81 -3.60
CA ASP A 183 6.44 8.11 -2.60
C ASP A 183 6.03 6.73 -3.08
N TYR A 184 6.41 5.69 -2.33
CA TYR A 184 6.02 4.30 -2.53
C TYR A 184 4.93 3.94 -1.53
N ASN A 185 3.70 3.87 -2.00
CA ASN A 185 2.53 3.57 -1.18
C ASN A 185 2.08 2.13 -1.39
N PHE A 186 1.93 1.41 -0.28
CA PHE A 186 1.40 0.06 -0.22
C PHE A 186 0.07 0.09 0.54
N PRO A 187 -1.03 0.57 -0.07
CA PRO A 187 -2.29 0.78 0.64
C PRO A 187 -3.02 -0.52 0.97
N PHE A 188 -2.72 -1.61 0.26
CA PHE A 188 -3.41 -2.88 0.42
C PHE A 188 -2.51 -4.05 -0.02
N CYS A 189 -2.01 -4.81 0.94
CA CYS A 189 -1.20 -6.00 0.69
C CYS A 189 -1.81 -7.22 1.34
N ILE A 190 -2.10 -8.23 0.51
CA ILE A 190 -2.70 -9.48 0.94
C ILE A 190 -1.63 -10.55 1.05
N LYS A 191 -1.74 -11.35 2.10
CA LYS A 191 -0.88 -12.52 2.28
C LYS A 191 -1.32 -13.62 1.31
N ASN A 192 -0.36 -14.18 0.57
CA ASN A 192 -0.56 -15.34 -0.31
C ASN A 192 -0.43 -16.65 0.48
#